data_AF-A0A6I4UVR9-F1
#
_entry.id   AF-A0A6I4UVR9-F1
#
_cell.length_a   1.000
_cell.length_b   1.000
_cell.length_c   1.000
_cell.angle_alpha   90.00
_cell.angle_beta   90.00
_cell.angle_gamma   90.00
#
_symmetry.space_group_name_H-M   'P 1'
#
loop_
_entity.id
_entity.type
_entity.pdbx_description
1 polymer ?
#
loop_
_entity_poly.entity_id
_entity_poly.type
_entity_poly.pdbx_seq_one_letter_code
_entity_poly.pdbx_strand_id
1 'polypeptide(L)'
;MDWEIILKSLGLLLFGLLFVWLGATGWKHRREERISLIEAAILKAGGEEEPLPRNNWDRFAAYVQPVLMLIFGPLMILGGLAVLSLLGE
;
A
#
# COMPACT_ATOMS: atom_id res chain seq x y z
N MET A 1 -25.15 15.43 -0.49
CA MET A 1 -24.87 14.37 -1.47
C MET A 1 -23.50 14.60 -2.09
N ASP A 2 -23.25 15.77 -2.67
CA ASP A 2 -21.98 16.10 -3.34
C ASP A 2 -20.75 16.05 -2.42
N TRP A 3 -20.91 16.53 -1.18
CA TRP A 3 -19.84 16.50 -0.16
C TRP A 3 -19.33 15.08 0.14
N GLU A 4 -20.22 14.08 0.18
CA GLU A 4 -19.83 12.69 0.42
C GLU A 4 -19.04 12.12 -0.76
N ILE A 5 -19.40 12.51 -1.98
CA ILE A 5 -18.72 12.06 -3.20
C ILE A 5 -17.33 12.68 -3.29
N ILE A 6 -17.20 13.96 -2.94
CA ILE A 6 -15.91 14.66 -2.84
C ILE A 6 -15.01 13.97 -1.81
N LEU A 7 -15.53 13.67 -0.61
CA LEU A 7 -14.78 12.97 0.43
C LEU A 7 -14.34 11.56 0.00
N LYS A 8 -15.22 10.78 -0.64
CA LYS A 8 -14.89 9.45 -1.16
C LYS A 8 -13.81 9.52 -2.24
N SER A 9 -13.90 10.49 -3.14
CA SER A 9 -12.92 10.72 -4.21
C SER A 9 -11.57 11.14 -3.65
N LEU A 10 -11.57 12.07 -2.70
CA LEU A 10 -10.35 12.48 -2.00
C LEU A 10 -9.71 11.31 -1.25
N GLY A 11 -10.53 10.47 -0.60
CA GLY A 11 -10.07 9.23 0.03
C GLY A 11 -9.39 8.31 -0.99
N LEU A 12 -10.05 8.02 -2.11
CA LEU A 12 -9.48 7.19 -3.18
C LEU A 12 -8.14 7.72 -3.69
N LEU A 13 -8.02 9.04 -3.89
CA LEU A 13 -6.78 9.67 -4.35
C LEU A 13 -5.66 9.55 -3.31
N LEU A 14 -5.95 9.88 -2.04
CA LEU A 14 -4.97 9.82 -0.96
C LEU A 14 -4.49 8.39 -0.71
N PHE A 15 -5.40 7.43 -0.61
CA PHE A 15 -5.05 6.02 -0.43
C PHE A 15 -4.37 5.44 -1.67
N GLY A 16 -4.78 5.83 -2.87
CA GLY A 16 -4.14 5.43 -4.11
C GLY A 16 -2.68 5.88 -4.19
N LEU A 17 -2.41 7.15 -3.86
CA LEU A 17 -1.04 7.69 -3.75
C LEU A 17 -0.22 6.97 -2.68
N LEU A 18 -0.80 6.74 -1.51
CA LEU A 18 -0.17 5.99 -0.42
C LEU A 18 0.18 4.56 -0.86
N PHE A 19 -0.71 3.87 -1.56
CA PHE A 19 -0.49 2.51 -2.07
C PHE A 19 0.62 2.49 -3.13
N VAL A 20 0.63 3.44 -4.06
CA VAL A 20 1.73 3.55 -5.03
C VAL A 20 3.06 3.77 -4.30
N TRP A 21 3.09 4.67 -3.32
CA TRP A 21 4.31 4.96 -2.57
C TRP A 21 4.80 3.77 -1.74
N LEU A 22 3.92 3.11 -0.99
CA LEU A 22 4.25 1.92 -0.21
C LEU A 22 4.63 0.74 -1.12
N GLY A 23 3.92 0.55 -2.22
CA GLY A 23 4.23 -0.48 -3.21
C GLY A 23 5.58 -0.25 -3.90
N ALA A 24 5.89 0.98 -4.29
CA ALA A 24 7.18 1.34 -4.88
C ALA A 24 8.32 1.19 -3.87
N THR A 25 8.11 1.63 -2.62
CA THR A 25 9.07 1.48 -1.53
C THR A 25 9.30 0.01 -1.20
N GLY A 26 8.23 -0.78 -1.06
CA GLY A 26 8.31 -2.23 -0.83
C GLY A 26 8.97 -2.97 -2.00
N TRP A 27 8.70 -2.58 -3.24
CA TRP A 27 9.32 -3.16 -4.43
C TRP A 27 10.81 -2.82 -4.53
N LYS A 28 11.20 -1.60 -4.17
CA LYS A 28 12.61 -1.17 -4.14
C LYS A 28 13.41 -1.97 -3.11
N HIS A 29 12.86 -2.16 -1.92
CA HIS A 29 13.54 -2.87 -0.83
C HIS A 29 13.24 -4.39 -0.82
N ARG A 30 12.57 -4.94 -1.85
CA ARG A 30 12.18 -6.38 -1.91
C ARG A 30 13.35 -7.36 -1.88
N ARG A 31 14.53 -6.91 -2.30
CA ARG A 31 15.76 -7.71 -2.35
C ARG A 31 16.65 -7.52 -1.13
N GLU A 32 16.35 -6.53 -0.30
CA GLU A 32 16.98 -6.42 1.01
C GLU A 32 16.26 -7.43 1.89
N GLU A 33 16.94 -8.52 2.25
CA GLU A 33 16.40 -9.64 3.04
C GLU A 33 16.02 -9.23 4.47
N ARG A 34 15.06 -8.32 4.62
CA ARG A 34 14.55 -7.90 5.92
C ARG A 34 13.04 -7.99 5.84
N ILE A 35 12.50 -8.80 6.74
CA ILE A 35 11.33 -8.51 7.56
C ILE A 35 10.30 -7.60 6.87
N SER A 36 9.06 -8.09 6.68
CA SER A 36 7.96 -7.28 6.11
C SER A 36 7.91 -5.90 6.78
N LEU A 37 7.60 -4.81 6.05
CA LEU A 37 7.54 -3.45 6.63
C LEU A 37 6.65 -3.36 7.89
N ILE A 38 5.59 -4.17 7.93
CA ILE A 38 4.68 -4.29 9.08
C ILE A 38 5.38 -5.00 10.23
N GLU A 39 6.06 -6.09 9.93
CA GLU A 39 6.83 -6.89 10.89
C GLU A 39 8.05 -6.10 11.42
N ALA A 40 8.67 -5.26 10.60
CA ALA A 40 9.74 -4.34 11.01
C ALA A 40 9.21 -3.24 11.92
N ALA A 41 8.00 -2.74 11.68
CA ALA A 41 7.34 -1.77 12.55
C ALA A 41 6.94 -2.40 13.90
N ILE A 42 6.47 -3.66 13.88
CA ILE A 42 6.11 -4.42 15.07
C ILE A 42 7.36 -4.79 15.88
N LEU A 43 8.42 -5.29 15.25
CA LEU A 43 9.69 -5.61 15.92
C LEU A 43 10.36 -4.37 16.49
N LYS A 44 10.32 -3.24 15.77
CA LYS A 44 10.80 -1.95 16.27
C LYS A 44 9.98 -1.43 17.46
N ALA A 45 8.69 -1.74 17.52
CA ALA A 45 7.85 -1.42 18.67
C ALA A 45 8.01 -2.40 19.83
N GLY A 46 8.35 -3.67 19.55
CA GLY A 46 8.46 -4.77 20.51
C GLY A 46 9.85 -4.96 21.13
N GLY A 47 10.91 -4.39 20.55
CA GLY A 47 12.27 -4.45 21.10
C GLY A 47 13.01 -5.77 20.88
N GLU A 48 12.50 -6.67 20.05
CA GLU A 48 13.17 -7.93 19.71
C GLU A 48 14.04 -7.78 18.44
N GLU A 49 15.33 -8.09 18.57
CA GLU A 49 16.34 -7.95 17.51
C GLU A 49 16.42 -9.17 16.56
N GLU A 50 15.83 -10.31 16.93
CA GLU A 50 15.93 -11.53 16.13
C GLU A 50 14.69 -11.74 15.27
N PRO A 51 14.79 -11.60 13.93
CA PRO A 51 13.68 -11.96 13.06
C PRO A 51 13.41 -13.46 13.12
N LEU A 52 12.16 -13.82 13.39
CA LEU A 52 11.67 -15.19 13.31
C LEU A 52 12.06 -15.85 11.97
N PRO A 53 12.32 -17.17 11.95
CA PRO A 53 12.69 -17.88 10.73
C PRO A 53 11.58 -17.73 9.68
N ARG A 54 11.93 -17.03 8.60
CA ARG A 54 11.00 -16.59 7.55
C ARG A 54 10.45 -17.79 6.78
N ASN A 55 9.15 -18.06 6.92
CA ASN A 55 8.46 -19.12 6.19
C ASN A 55 8.42 -18.80 4.68
N ASN A 56 8.31 -19.83 3.84
CA ASN A 56 8.19 -19.66 2.38
C ASN A 56 6.96 -18.81 2.01
N TRP A 57 5.90 -18.89 2.81
CA TRP A 57 4.69 -18.05 2.67
C TRP A 57 4.95 -16.57 2.97
N ASP A 58 5.78 -16.24 3.95
CA ASP A 58 6.12 -14.85 4.28
C ASP A 58 7.01 -14.23 3.20
N ARG A 59 7.88 -15.06 2.57
CA ARG A 59 8.63 -14.64 1.38
C ARG A 59 7.68 -14.32 0.23
N PHE A 60 6.69 -15.19 -0.03
CA PHE A 60 5.71 -14.95 -1.09
C PHE A 60 4.89 -13.68 -0.82
N ALA A 61 4.39 -13.49 0.41
CA ALA A 61 3.63 -12.30 0.80
C ALA A 61 4.45 -11.01 0.64
N ALA A 62 5.75 -11.03 0.97
CA ALA A 62 6.65 -9.89 0.78
C ALA A 62 6.84 -9.48 -0.69
N TYR A 63 6.68 -10.41 -1.64
CA TYR A 63 6.69 -10.09 -3.07
C TYR A 63 5.30 -9.68 -3.58
N VAL A 64 4.25 -10.36 -3.12
CA VAL A 64 2.88 -10.12 -3.60
C VAL A 64 2.33 -8.79 -3.10
N GLN A 65 2.56 -8.43 -1.83
CA GLN A 65 2.02 -7.21 -1.24
C GLN A 65 2.41 -5.93 -2.01
N PRO A 66 3.69 -5.63 -2.29
CA PRO A 66 4.05 -4.43 -3.04
C PRO A 66 3.53 -4.46 -4.48
N VAL A 67 3.44 -5.64 -5.11
CA VAL A 67 2.87 -5.79 -6.46
C VAL A 67 1.38 -5.44 -6.45
N LEU A 68 0.61 -5.98 -5.51
CA LEU A 68 -0.80 -5.64 -5.36
C LEU A 68 -0.98 -4.16 -5.06
N MET A 69 -0.17 -3.57 -4.18
CA MET A 69 -0.22 -2.13 -3.90
C MET A 69 0.07 -1.27 -5.15
N LEU A 70 1.02 -1.68 -5.98
CA LEU A 70 1.33 -1.00 -7.24
C LEU A 70 0.25 -1.17 -8.32
N ILE A 71 -0.61 -2.20 -8.22
CA ILE A 71 -1.76 -2.38 -9.13
C ILE A 71 -2.97 -1.61 -8.60
N PHE A 72 -3.30 -1.79 -7.33
CA PHE A 72 -4.47 -1.17 -6.71
C PHE A 72 -4.31 0.34 -6.52
N GLY A 73 -3.09 0.83 -6.25
CA GLY A 73 -2.84 2.27 -6.10
C GLY A 73 -3.27 3.09 -7.31
N PRO A 74 -2.77 2.78 -8.53
CA PRO A 74 -3.23 3.43 -9.75
C PRO A 74 -4.72 3.24 -10.03
N LEU A 75 -5.28 2.06 -9.79
CA LEU A 75 -6.73 1.82 -9.95
C LEU A 75 -7.57 2.72 -9.04
N MET A 76 -7.14 2.92 -7.79
CA MET A 76 -7.80 3.84 -6.86
C MET A 76 -7.68 5.29 -7.31
N ILE A 77 -6.52 5.70 -7.84
CA ILE A 77 -6.35 7.06 -8.40
C ILE A 77 -7.29 7.27 -9.58
N LEU A 78 -7.31 6.33 -10.54
CA LEU A 78 -8.20 6.39 -11.71
C LEU A 78 -9.67 6.41 -11.28
N GLY A 79 -10.06 5.59 -10.31
CA GLY A 79 -11.41 5.60 -9.74
C GLY A 79 -11.77 6.94 -9.09
N GLY A 80 -10.86 7.51 -8.30
CA GLY A 80 -11.07 8.82 -7.67
C GLY A 80 -11.22 9.95 -8.69
N LEU A 81 -10.40 9.95 -9.75
CA LEU A 81 -10.50 10.92 -10.85
C LEU A 81 -11.79 10.75 -11.65
N ALA A 82 -12.20 9.51 -11.95
CA ALA A 82 -13.44 9.24 -12.66
C ALA A 82 -14.66 9.74 -11.88
N VAL A 83 -14.72 9.48 -10.57
CA VAL A 83 -15.81 9.96 -9.72
C VAL A 83 -15.83 11.48 -9.62
N LEU A 84 -14.67 12.14 -9.51
CA LEU A 84 -14.56 13.60 -9.56
C LEU A 84 -15.03 14.18 -10.91
N SER A 85 -14.67 13.53 -12.03
CA SER A 85 -15.08 14.00 -13.36
C SER A 85 -16.59 13.93 -13.57
N LEU A 86 -17.25 12.88 -13.06
CA LEU A 86 -18.71 12.73 -13.12
C LEU A 86 -19.48 13.74 -12.26
N LEU A 87 -18.80 14.43 -11.34
CA LEU A 87 -19.41 15.44 -10.47
C LEU A 87 -19.27 16.86 -11.05
N GLY A 88 -18.39 17.05 -12.02
CA GLY A 88 -18.17 18.31 -12.73
C GLY A 88 -18.97 18.45 -14.03
N GLU A 89 -19.58 17.35 -14.52
CA GLU A 89 -20.59 17.32 -15.59
C GLU A 89 -22.00 17.54 -15.02
#